data_AF-A0A4Y2T255-F1
#
_entry.id   AF-A0A4Y2T255-F1
#
_cell.length_a   1.000
_cell.length_b   1.000
_cell.length_c   1.000
_cell.angle_alpha   90.00
_cell.angle_beta   90.00
_cell.angle_gamma   90.00
#
_symmetry.space_group_name_H-M   'P 1'
#
loop_
_entity.id
_entity.type
_entity.pdbx_description
1 polymer ?
#
loop_
_entity_poly.entity_id
_entity_poly.type
_entity_poly.pdbx_seq_one_letter_code
_entity_poly.pdbx_strand_id
1 'polypeptide(L)'
;MGLSSNQQSNAFSKFYVISSETNNDLKLTSPILIHKTLLALVGDVKSIKKLNNGNLLIEVLNSKQAENLIKLEKIGNIQVKASPHHTLNHSKGVISESEFQRDLEEDLLDCLNNQNVIAVKRITIKRNGQIFPTKHLILTFNNPTLPKSVKIAYINCPVKPYIPDPSVVLNVKSSATLLQLANQIKKIAPAALFQIIIARPVNLPHQNALTVPVNTQAFPAPVHVIN
;
A
#
# COMPACT_ATOMS: atom_id res chain seq x y z
N MET A 1 17.09 19.14 -41.34
CA MET A 1 16.05 18.30 -40.73
C MET A 1 15.98 18.63 -39.25
N GLY A 2 14.76 18.68 -38.72
CA GLY A 2 14.36 19.46 -37.53
C GLY A 2 15.08 19.14 -36.23
N LEU A 3 15.18 20.19 -35.42
CA LEU A 3 15.65 20.25 -34.04
C LEU A 3 14.88 19.26 -33.14
N SER A 4 15.59 18.30 -32.55
CA SER A 4 15.10 17.55 -31.39
C SER A 4 15.18 18.46 -30.17
N SER A 5 14.09 19.19 -29.90
CA SER A 5 13.88 19.84 -28.62
C SER A 5 13.90 18.77 -27.54
N ASN A 6 15.01 18.70 -26.82
CA ASN A 6 15.16 17.96 -25.58
C ASN A 6 14.18 18.60 -24.59
N GLN A 7 12.93 18.13 -24.54
CA GLN A 7 11.99 18.49 -23.51
C GLN A 7 12.46 17.83 -22.22
N GLN A 8 13.47 18.43 -21.61
CA GLN A 8 13.71 18.30 -20.19
C GLN A 8 12.51 18.96 -19.53
N SER A 9 11.42 18.20 -19.41
CA SER A 9 10.21 18.67 -18.75
C SER A 9 10.62 19.03 -17.34
N ASN A 10 10.60 20.32 -17.02
CA ASN A 10 10.80 20.85 -15.67
C ASN A 10 9.57 20.41 -14.84
N ALA A 11 9.48 19.11 -14.57
CA ALA A 11 8.35 18.46 -13.94
C ALA A 11 8.46 18.72 -12.44
N PHE A 12 7.87 19.82 -11.99
CA PHE A 12 7.69 20.06 -10.57
C PHE A 12 6.65 19.07 -10.01
N SER A 13 6.83 18.67 -8.74
CA SER A 13 5.84 17.85 -8.05
C SER A 13 4.54 18.64 -7.86
N LYS A 14 3.38 17.99 -7.97
CA LYS A 14 2.08 18.65 -7.79
C LYS A 14 1.60 18.62 -6.34
N PHE A 15 1.94 17.56 -5.62
CA PHE A 15 1.48 17.33 -4.25
C PHE A 15 2.64 17.48 -3.27
N TYR A 16 2.43 18.24 -2.21
CA TYR A 16 3.41 18.47 -1.15
C TYR A 16 2.80 18.20 0.21
N VAL A 17 3.63 17.74 1.14
CA VAL A 17 3.30 17.58 2.55
C VAL A 17 4.10 18.58 3.36
N ILE A 18 3.41 19.36 4.19
CA ILE A 18 4.02 20.15 5.25
C ILE A 18 3.91 19.36 6.55
N SER A 19 5.06 19.08 7.16
CA SER A 19 5.18 18.48 8.49
C SER A 19 5.80 19.49 9.46
N SER A 20 5.31 19.53 10.70
CA SER A 20 5.99 20.24 11.79
C SER A 20 7.12 19.38 12.37
N GLU A 21 8.15 20.03 12.92
CA GLU A 21 9.23 19.31 13.63
C GLU A 21 8.73 18.66 14.91
N THR A 22 7.86 19.36 15.64
CA THR A 22 7.10 18.86 16.78
C THR A 22 5.81 18.18 16.30
N ASN A 23 5.67 16.88 16.57
CA ASN A 23 4.48 16.12 16.22
C ASN A 23 3.23 16.74 16.89
N ASN A 24 2.23 17.13 16.08
CA ASN A 24 0.91 17.70 16.43
C ASN A 24 0.75 19.23 16.53
N ASP A 25 1.78 20.07 16.41
CA ASP A 25 1.57 21.52 16.57
C ASP A 25 0.66 22.10 15.46
N LEU A 26 0.83 21.61 14.23
CA LEU A 26 -0.07 21.93 13.12
C LEU A 26 -1.50 21.43 13.33
N LYS A 27 -1.71 20.44 14.21
CA LYS A 27 -3.03 19.92 14.56
C LYS A 27 -3.83 20.92 15.38
N LEU A 28 -3.18 21.67 16.26
CA LEU A 28 -3.82 22.68 17.12
C LEU A 28 -3.83 24.08 16.49
N THR A 29 -3.06 24.28 15.42
CA THR A 29 -2.98 25.56 14.71
C THR A 29 -4.30 25.92 14.04
N SER A 30 -4.68 27.19 14.15
CA SER A 30 -5.88 27.76 13.51
C SER A 30 -5.80 27.63 11.97
N PRO A 31 -6.85 27.09 11.31
CA PRO A 31 -6.94 27.04 9.85
C PRO A 31 -6.79 28.40 9.19
N ILE A 32 -7.25 29.48 9.83
CA ILE A 32 -7.15 30.85 9.32
C ILE A 32 -5.68 31.29 9.28
N LEU A 33 -4.89 30.99 10.31
CA LEU A 33 -3.47 31.32 10.36
C LEU A 33 -2.68 30.56 9.29
N ILE A 34 -3.00 29.28 9.11
CA ILE A 34 -2.42 28.44 8.06
C ILE A 34 -2.73 29.05 6.68
N HIS A 35 -4.00 29.35 6.41
CA HIS A 35 -4.42 29.89 5.13
C HIS A 35 -3.78 31.26 4.83
N LYS A 36 -3.75 32.18 5.81
CA LYS A 36 -3.11 33.50 5.64
C LYS A 36 -1.60 33.38 5.37
N THR A 37 -0.91 32.52 6.10
CA THR A 37 0.54 32.31 5.88
C THR A 37 0.81 31.72 4.49
N LEU A 38 0.04 30.72 4.08
CA LEU A 38 0.18 30.11 2.77
C LEU A 38 -0.15 31.10 1.64
N LEU A 39 -1.21 31.90 1.80
CA LEU A 39 -1.59 32.91 0.82
C LEU A 39 -0.50 33.99 0.68
N ALA A 40 0.15 34.40 1.77
CA ALA A 40 1.21 35.41 1.74
C ALA A 40 2.50 34.92 1.07
N LEU A 41 2.88 33.65 1.25
CA LEU A 41 4.15 33.10 0.75
C LEU A 41 4.03 32.36 -0.58
N VAL A 42 2.96 31.59 -0.76
CA VAL A 42 2.75 30.71 -1.91
C VAL A 42 1.68 31.27 -2.86
N GLY A 43 0.71 32.01 -2.32
CA GLY A 43 -0.46 32.49 -3.07
C GLY A 43 -1.60 31.46 -3.10
N ASP A 44 -2.52 31.63 -4.05
CA ASP A 44 -3.66 30.73 -4.21
C ASP A 44 -3.25 29.38 -4.77
N VAL A 45 -3.33 28.35 -3.93
CA VAL A 45 -3.07 26.95 -4.29
C VAL A 45 -4.36 26.23 -4.65
N LYS A 46 -4.26 25.10 -5.37
CA LYS A 46 -5.43 24.36 -5.83
C LYS A 46 -6.24 23.75 -4.69
N SER A 47 -5.55 23.20 -3.70
CA SER A 47 -6.20 22.57 -2.55
C SER A 47 -5.27 22.55 -1.34
N ILE A 48 -5.86 22.73 -0.16
CA ILE A 48 -5.20 22.57 1.13
C ILE A 48 -6.06 21.60 1.94
N LYS A 49 -5.48 20.49 2.37
CA LYS A 49 -6.15 19.48 3.17
C LYS A 49 -5.34 19.15 4.41
N LYS A 50 -5.97 19.24 5.58
CA LYS A 50 -5.38 18.76 6.82
C LYS A 50 -5.51 17.24 6.92
N LEU A 51 -4.41 16.57 7.18
CA LEU A 51 -4.32 15.12 7.35
C LEU A 51 -4.60 14.73 8.82
N ASN A 52 -5.00 13.48 9.03
CA ASN A 52 -5.31 12.94 10.36
C ASN A 52 -4.11 12.94 11.32
N ASN A 53 -2.89 12.85 10.78
CA ASN A 53 -1.63 12.96 11.52
C ASN A 53 -1.24 14.42 11.86
N GLY A 54 -2.07 15.41 11.50
CA GLY A 54 -1.81 16.82 11.76
C GLY A 54 -1.05 17.56 10.65
N ASN A 55 -0.47 16.85 9.68
CA ASN A 55 0.23 17.45 8.55
C ASN A 55 -0.73 18.11 7.56
N LEU A 56 -0.21 18.93 6.66
CA LEU A 56 -0.97 19.55 5.58
C LEU A 56 -0.57 18.94 4.24
N LEU A 57 -1.56 18.52 3.46
CA LEU A 57 -1.42 18.16 2.06
C LEU A 57 -1.81 19.37 1.20
N ILE A 58 -0.92 19.77 0.31
CA ILE A 58 -1.13 20.91 -0.60
C ILE A 58 -0.97 20.45 -2.03
N GLU A 59 -1.91 20.83 -2.88
CA GLU A 59 -1.82 20.70 -4.33
C GLU A 59 -1.51 22.06 -4.96
N VAL A 60 -0.37 22.17 -5.64
CA VAL A 60 0.08 23.42 -6.30
C VAL A 60 -0.32 23.45 -7.77
N LEU A 61 -0.46 24.66 -8.32
CA LEU A 61 -0.78 24.89 -9.75
C LEU A 61 0.48 25.16 -10.58
N ASN A 62 1.45 25.87 -9.99
CA ASN A 62 2.60 26.41 -10.71
C ASN A 62 3.93 25.97 -10.09
N SER A 63 5.00 25.90 -10.90
CA SER A 63 6.36 25.62 -10.43
C SER A 63 6.85 26.64 -9.40
N LYS A 64 6.55 27.93 -9.61
CA LYS A 64 6.90 29.01 -8.66
C LYS A 64 6.29 28.79 -7.26
N GLN A 65 5.08 28.22 -7.22
CA GLN A 65 4.42 27.88 -5.95
C GLN A 65 5.12 26.72 -5.26
N ALA A 66 5.49 25.68 -6.02
CA ALA A 66 6.29 24.56 -5.52
C ALA A 66 7.62 25.04 -4.90
N GLU A 67 8.34 25.93 -5.58
CA GLU A 67 9.60 26.50 -5.09
C GLU A 67 9.41 27.30 -3.80
N ASN A 68 8.41 28.19 -3.76
CA ASN A 68 8.09 28.97 -2.55
C ASN A 68 7.65 28.07 -1.39
N LEU A 69 6.92 26.99 -1.70
CA LEU A 69 6.45 26.04 -0.70
C LEU A 69 7.61 25.25 -0.09
N ILE A 70 8.60 24.84 -0.88
CA ILE A 70 9.81 24.17 -0.37
C ILE A 70 10.62 25.09 0.55
N LYS A 71 10.61 26.41 0.29
CA LYS A 71 11.27 27.43 1.12
C LYS A 71 10.48 27.79 2.39
N LEU A 72 9.28 27.23 2.59
CA LEU A 72 8.47 27.49 3.77
C LEU A 72 9.09 26.80 5.00
N GLU A 73 9.61 27.61 5.91
CA GLU A 73 10.23 27.13 7.15
C GLU A 73 9.33 27.30 8.38
N LYS A 74 8.37 28.24 8.34
CA LYS A 74 7.54 28.58 9.51
C LYS A 74 6.09 28.87 9.14
N ILE A 75 5.19 28.42 10.00
CA ILE A 75 3.78 28.82 10.01
C ILE A 75 3.47 29.39 11.39
N GLY A 76 3.29 30.71 11.46
CA GLY A 76 3.24 31.41 12.75
C GLY A 76 4.53 31.19 13.53
N ASN A 77 4.42 30.58 14.72
CA ASN A 77 5.57 30.28 15.58
C ASN A 77 6.06 28.83 15.45
N ILE A 78 5.49 28.04 14.53
CA ILE A 78 5.79 26.61 14.39
C ILE A 78 6.77 26.43 13.24
N GLN A 79 7.85 25.71 13.51
CA GLN A 79 8.82 25.31 12.50
C GLN A 79 8.27 24.13 11.69
N VAL A 80 8.29 24.29 10.37
CA VAL A 80 7.73 23.33 9.42
C VAL A 80 8.71 23.03 8.31
N LYS A 81 8.53 21.87 7.69
CA LYS A 81 9.26 21.44 6.50
C LYS A 81 8.27 20.98 5.44
N ALA A 82 8.38 21.55 4.25
CA ALA A 82 7.66 21.07 3.08
C ALA A 82 8.49 20.03 2.31
N SER A 83 7.84 18.96 1.85
CA SER A 83 8.46 17.94 1.00
C SER A 83 7.47 17.43 -0.05
N PRO A 84 7.93 17.01 -1.24
CA PRO A 84 7.06 16.35 -2.21
C PRO A 84 6.38 15.12 -1.60
N HIS A 85 5.10 14.94 -1.87
CA HIS A 85 4.39 13.76 -1.41
C HIS A 85 4.88 12.51 -2.16
N HIS A 86 5.43 11.54 -1.42
CA HIS A 86 6.04 10.32 -1.97
C HIS A 86 5.09 9.48 -2.85
N THR A 87 3.82 9.31 -2.49
CA THR A 87 2.88 8.48 -3.30
C THR A 87 2.09 9.29 -4.33
N LEU A 88 1.45 10.40 -3.94
CA LEU A 88 0.52 11.13 -4.80
C LEU A 88 1.15 11.74 -6.07
N ASN A 89 2.47 11.97 -6.10
CA ASN A 89 3.16 12.43 -7.30
C ASN A 89 3.52 11.30 -8.27
N HIS A 90 3.26 10.05 -7.90
CA HIS A 90 3.53 8.89 -8.72
C HIS A 90 2.24 8.13 -8.99
N SER A 91 2.16 7.54 -10.17
CA SER A 91 1.09 6.61 -10.52
C SER A 91 1.68 5.24 -10.80
N LYS A 92 0.89 4.19 -10.57
CA LYS A 92 1.29 2.82 -10.83
C LYS A 92 0.35 2.20 -11.86
N GLY A 93 0.95 1.63 -12.89
CA GLY A 93 0.24 0.94 -13.96
C GLY A 93 0.68 -0.50 -14.08
N VAL A 94 -0.15 -1.33 -14.71
CA VAL A 94 0.15 -2.71 -15.06
C VAL A 94 0.03 -2.87 -16.56
N ILE A 95 1.06 -3.44 -17.16
CA ILE A 95 1.04 -3.93 -18.54
C ILE A 95 1.09 -5.45 -18.53
N SER A 96 0.57 -6.08 -19.58
CA SER A 96 0.35 -7.54 -19.63
C SER A 96 0.74 -8.10 -20.99
N GLU A 97 2.04 -8.13 -21.28
CA GLU A 97 2.57 -8.56 -22.58
C GLU A 97 3.51 -9.77 -22.40
N SER A 98 3.28 -10.84 -23.16
CA SER A 98 4.09 -12.07 -23.08
C SER A 98 5.49 -11.92 -23.66
N GLU A 99 5.67 -10.99 -24.61
CA GLU A 99 6.97 -10.74 -25.26
C GLU A 99 8.05 -10.42 -24.22
N PHE A 100 7.69 -9.65 -23.19
CA PHE A 100 8.62 -9.23 -22.15
C PHE A 100 8.79 -10.23 -21.01
N GLN A 101 8.32 -11.47 -21.13
CA GLN A 101 8.39 -12.42 -20.01
C GLN A 101 9.82 -12.84 -19.66
N ARG A 102 10.73 -12.79 -20.65
CA ARG A 102 12.14 -13.19 -20.51
C ARG A 102 13.11 -12.02 -20.31
N ASP A 103 12.65 -10.79 -20.55
CA ASP A 103 13.50 -9.60 -20.43
C ASP A 103 13.76 -9.22 -18.98
N LEU A 104 14.89 -8.56 -18.73
CA LEU A 104 15.23 -8.04 -17.40
C LEU A 104 14.48 -6.73 -17.12
N GLU A 105 14.23 -6.46 -15.84
CA GLU A 105 13.54 -5.23 -15.43
C GLU A 105 14.35 -3.97 -15.77
N GLU A 106 15.68 -4.08 -15.75
CA GLU A 106 16.61 -3.00 -16.08
C GLU A 106 16.53 -2.61 -17.56
N ASP A 107 16.60 -3.59 -18.47
CA ASP A 107 16.47 -3.36 -19.92
C ASP A 107 15.12 -2.71 -20.28
N LEU A 108 14.05 -3.15 -19.61
CA LEU A 108 12.71 -2.60 -19.79
C LEU A 108 12.61 -1.16 -19.26
N LEU A 109 13.26 -0.87 -18.14
CA LEU A 109 13.30 0.48 -17.57
C LEU A 109 14.04 1.45 -18.50
N ASP A 110 15.16 1.03 -19.08
CA ASP A 110 15.94 1.84 -20.02
C ASP A 110 15.13 2.20 -21.27
N CYS A 111 14.37 1.24 -21.80
CA CYS A 111 13.45 1.47 -22.92
C CYS A 111 12.31 2.45 -22.58
N LEU A 112 11.97 2.59 -21.30
CA LEU A 112 10.82 3.35 -20.80
C LEU A 112 11.21 4.70 -20.15
N ASN A 113 12.49 5.00 -20.02
CA ASN A 113 12.98 6.21 -19.35
C ASN A 113 12.41 7.50 -20.00
N ASN A 114 12.30 7.51 -21.32
CA ASN A 114 11.71 8.62 -22.09
C ASN A 114 10.20 8.84 -21.85
N GLN A 115 9.53 7.92 -21.15
CA GLN A 115 8.09 7.96 -20.87
C GLN A 115 7.78 8.19 -19.38
N ASN A 116 8.73 8.75 -18.63
CA ASN A 116 8.60 9.07 -17.21
C ASN A 116 8.37 7.84 -16.32
N VAL A 117 8.83 6.66 -16.72
CA VAL A 117 8.84 5.46 -15.86
C VAL A 117 10.11 5.50 -15.00
N ILE A 118 9.95 5.36 -13.70
CA ILE A 118 11.06 5.39 -12.71
C ILE A 118 11.37 4.01 -12.13
N ALA A 119 10.44 3.07 -12.24
CA ALA A 119 10.66 1.71 -11.78
C ALA A 119 9.77 0.74 -12.57
N VAL A 120 10.34 -0.41 -12.90
CA VAL A 120 9.64 -1.58 -13.42
C VAL A 120 9.75 -2.67 -12.38
N LYS A 121 8.67 -3.43 -12.15
CA LYS A 121 8.66 -4.59 -11.27
C LYS A 121 7.84 -5.71 -11.87
N ARG A 122 8.43 -6.90 -12.01
CA ARG A 122 7.74 -8.08 -12.49
C ARG A 122 6.91 -8.71 -11.39
N ILE A 123 5.68 -9.07 -11.75
CA ILE A 123 4.84 -9.89 -10.88
C ILE A 123 5.32 -11.33 -11.03
N THR A 124 5.63 -11.96 -9.91
CA THR A 124 6.03 -13.37 -9.84
C THR A 124 5.00 -14.16 -9.06
N ILE A 125 4.73 -15.40 -9.48
CA ILE A 125 3.84 -16.31 -8.75
C ILE A 125 4.71 -17.33 -8.01
N LYS A 126 4.41 -17.55 -6.73
CA LYS A 126 5.00 -18.65 -5.95
C LYS A 126 4.11 -19.89 -6.08
N ARG A 127 4.66 -20.99 -6.60
CA ARG A 127 4.00 -22.31 -6.64
C ARG A 127 4.95 -23.35 -6.09
N ASN A 128 4.51 -24.12 -5.09
CA ASN A 128 5.30 -25.20 -4.47
C ASN A 128 6.71 -24.76 -4.02
N GLY A 129 6.84 -23.55 -3.47
CA GLY A 129 8.12 -22.98 -3.04
C GLY A 129 9.00 -22.40 -4.16
N GLN A 130 8.62 -22.57 -5.43
CA GLN A 130 9.34 -22.02 -6.58
C GLN A 130 8.70 -20.70 -7.07
N ILE A 131 9.53 -19.79 -7.57
CA ILE A 131 9.12 -18.46 -8.08
C ILE A 131 9.09 -18.50 -9.60
N PHE A 132 7.94 -18.15 -10.19
CA PHE A 132 7.75 -18.12 -11.64
C PHE A 132 7.47 -16.69 -12.12
N PRO A 133 8.23 -16.17 -13.11
CA PRO A 133 7.96 -14.87 -13.71
C PRO A 133 6.68 -14.90 -14.54
N THR A 134 5.85 -13.86 -14.41
CA THR A 134 4.66 -13.68 -15.24
C THR A 134 4.90 -12.65 -16.35
N LYS A 135 3.94 -12.58 -17.28
CA LYS A 135 3.85 -11.53 -18.30
C LYS A 135 3.44 -10.15 -17.76
N HIS A 136 3.12 -10.04 -16.47
CA HIS A 136 2.62 -8.81 -15.87
C HIS A 136 3.75 -8.01 -15.25
N LEU A 137 3.84 -6.75 -15.66
CA LEU A 137 4.82 -5.78 -15.17
C LEU A 137 4.08 -4.61 -14.52
N ILE A 138 4.53 -4.23 -13.33
CA ILE A 138 4.11 -3.02 -12.63
C ILE A 138 5.09 -1.92 -13.02
N LEU A 139 4.56 -0.85 -13.60
CA LEU A 139 5.30 0.36 -13.94
C LEU A 139 4.98 1.43 -12.91
N THR A 140 6.01 2.09 -12.39
CA THR A 140 5.86 3.28 -11.55
C THR A 140 6.23 4.50 -12.37
N PHE A 141 5.30 5.43 -12.52
CA PHE A 141 5.48 6.66 -13.29
C PHE A 141 5.77 7.84 -12.37
N ASN A 142 6.64 8.76 -12.81
CA ASN A 142 6.89 10.03 -12.15
C ASN A 142 5.80 11.10 -12.42
N ASN A 143 4.57 10.66 -12.67
CA ASN A 143 3.44 11.53 -12.94
C ASN A 143 2.24 11.08 -12.10
N PRO A 144 1.52 12.00 -11.43
CA PRO A 144 0.27 11.70 -10.74
C PRO A 144 -0.81 11.11 -11.66
N THR A 145 -0.84 11.48 -12.94
CA THR A 145 -1.83 10.95 -13.90
C THR A 145 -1.27 9.75 -14.64
N LEU A 146 -2.02 8.64 -14.60
CA LEU A 146 -1.66 7.40 -15.28
C LEU A 146 -1.83 7.54 -16.81
N PRO A 147 -0.80 7.23 -17.63
CA PRO A 147 -0.96 7.19 -19.08
C PRO A 147 -1.85 6.01 -19.50
N LYS A 148 -2.53 6.14 -20.65
CA LYS A 148 -3.40 5.08 -21.19
C LYS A 148 -2.62 3.93 -21.83
N SER A 149 -1.46 4.23 -22.41
CA SER A 149 -0.56 3.24 -22.99
C SER A 149 0.89 3.72 -22.90
N VAL A 150 1.82 2.78 -23.00
CA VAL A 150 3.26 3.02 -23.11
C VAL A 150 3.80 2.21 -24.27
N LYS A 151 4.85 2.72 -24.93
CA LYS A 151 5.52 2.00 -26.01
C LYS A 151 6.82 1.38 -25.49
N ILE A 152 6.94 0.06 -25.57
CA ILE A 152 8.20 -0.64 -25.24
C ILE A 152 8.74 -1.20 -26.54
N ALA A 153 9.96 -0.77 -26.93
CA ALA A 153 10.51 -1.01 -28.25
C ALA A 153 9.51 -0.60 -29.37
N TYR A 154 8.98 -1.57 -30.11
CA TYR A 154 7.98 -1.34 -31.17
C TYR A 154 6.54 -1.67 -30.75
N ILE A 155 6.32 -2.16 -29.52
CA ILE A 155 5.02 -2.66 -29.04
C ILE A 155 4.30 -1.58 -28.23
N ASN A 156 3.04 -1.30 -28.57
CA ASN A 156 2.18 -0.41 -27.80
C ASN A 156 1.42 -1.20 -26.72
N CYS A 157 1.77 -0.96 -25.46
CA CYS A 157 1.27 -1.69 -24.31
C CYS A 157 0.16 -0.87 -23.64
N PRO A 158 -1.09 -1.35 -23.55
CA PRO A 158 -2.13 -0.69 -22.79
C PRO A 158 -1.82 -0.77 -21.29
N VAL A 159 -1.91 0.37 -20.60
CA VAL A 159 -1.64 0.47 -19.17
C VAL A 159 -2.95 0.44 -18.40
N LYS A 160 -3.07 -0.50 -17.47
CA LYS A 160 -4.20 -0.58 -16.53
C LYS A 160 -3.79 -0.03 -15.16
N PRO A 161 -4.69 0.62 -14.40
CA PRO A 161 -4.38 1.03 -13.03
C PRO A 161 -3.94 -0.15 -12.17
N TYR A 162 -2.85 0.02 -11.43
CA TYR A 162 -2.41 -0.99 -10.47
C TYR A 162 -3.33 -1.00 -9.24
N ILE A 163 -3.86 -2.17 -8.90
CA ILE A 163 -4.60 -2.41 -7.67
C ILE A 163 -3.70 -3.27 -6.77
N PRO A 164 -3.24 -2.75 -5.62
CA PRO A 164 -2.42 -3.53 -4.70
C PRO A 164 -3.20 -4.70 -4.12
N ASP A 165 -2.47 -5.78 -3.81
CA ASP A 165 -3.02 -6.90 -3.07
C ASP A 165 -3.64 -6.42 -1.73
N PRO A 166 -4.90 -6.78 -1.42
CA PRO A 166 -5.56 -6.42 -0.17
C PRO A 166 -4.74 -6.74 1.09
N SER A 167 -3.97 -7.82 1.07
CA SER A 167 -3.14 -8.25 2.20
C SER A 167 -2.05 -7.24 2.55
N VAL A 168 -1.51 -6.53 1.56
CA VAL A 168 -0.49 -5.47 1.76
C VAL A 168 -1.12 -4.23 2.39
N VAL A 169 -2.36 -3.89 2.05
CA VAL A 169 -3.06 -2.70 2.55
C VAL A 169 -3.47 -2.86 4.03
N LEU A 170 -3.85 -4.07 4.45
CA LEU A 170 -4.30 -4.33 5.81
C LEU A 170 -3.18 -4.22 6.85
N ASN A 171 -1.95 -4.59 6.50
CA ASN A 171 -0.83 -4.60 7.44
C ASN A 171 -0.37 -3.19 7.85
N VAL A 172 -0.54 -2.18 6.98
CA VAL A 172 -0.15 -0.78 7.26
C VAL A 172 -1.05 -0.13 8.31
N LYS A 173 -2.33 -0.54 8.39
CA LYS A 173 -3.30 0.03 9.34
C LYS A 173 -3.40 -0.78 10.64
N SER A 174 -3.27 -2.11 10.59
CA SER A 174 -3.50 -2.96 11.78
C SER A 174 -2.29 -3.04 12.70
N SER A 175 -1.06 -3.05 12.17
CA SER A 175 0.14 -3.36 12.96
C SER A 175 0.37 -2.36 14.10
N ALA A 176 0.26 -1.06 13.84
CA ALA A 176 0.45 -0.04 14.87
C ALA A 176 -0.68 -0.05 15.92
N THR A 177 -1.94 -0.23 15.49
CA THR A 177 -3.10 -0.17 16.39
C THR A 177 -3.21 -1.42 17.26
N LEU A 178 -2.89 -2.61 16.72
CA LEU A 178 -2.89 -3.87 17.47
C LEU A 178 -1.73 -3.95 18.46
N LEU A 179 -0.54 -3.45 18.11
CA LEU A 179 0.58 -3.35 19.05
C LEU A 179 0.26 -2.39 20.21
N GLN A 180 -0.40 -1.26 19.91
CA GLN A 180 -0.81 -0.30 20.93
C GLN A 180 -1.91 -0.85 21.84
N LEU A 181 -2.88 -1.61 21.30
CA LEU A 181 -3.90 -2.32 22.07
C LEU A 181 -3.30 -3.47 22.90
N ALA A 182 -2.38 -4.26 22.35
CA ALA A 182 -1.70 -5.33 23.07
C ALA A 182 -0.84 -4.79 24.22
N ASN A 183 -0.19 -3.64 24.03
CA ASN A 183 0.58 -2.96 25.08
C ASN A 183 -0.33 -2.29 26.14
N GLN A 184 -1.54 -1.89 25.78
CA GLN A 184 -2.57 -1.44 26.73
C GLN A 184 -3.11 -2.62 27.56
N ILE A 185 -3.39 -3.77 26.94
CA ILE A 185 -3.88 -4.98 27.62
C ILE A 185 -2.82 -5.54 28.59
N LYS A 186 -1.53 -5.52 28.21
CA LYS A 186 -0.42 -5.92 29.10
C LYS A 186 -0.27 -5.04 30.34
N LYS A 187 -0.76 -3.80 30.33
CA LYS A 187 -0.72 -2.88 31.50
C LYS A 187 -1.91 -3.07 32.45
N ILE A 188 -2.94 -3.81 32.06
CA ILE A 188 -4.19 -3.98 32.81
C ILE A 188 -4.25 -5.31 33.59
N ALA A 189 -3.26 -6.20 33.44
CA ALA A 189 -3.16 -7.39 34.29
C ALA A 189 -2.34 -7.09 35.56
N PRO A 190 -2.96 -6.88 36.74
CA PRO A 190 -2.21 -6.98 37.98
C PRO A 190 -1.72 -8.43 38.14
N ALA A 191 -0.49 -8.56 38.63
CA ALA A 191 0.14 -9.82 38.97
C ALA A 191 -0.59 -10.51 40.15
N ALA A 192 -1.70 -11.16 39.88
CA ALA A 192 -2.39 -12.04 40.82
C ALA A 192 -3.38 -12.93 40.04
N LEU A 193 -2.88 -13.97 39.38
CA LEU A 193 -3.62 -15.20 39.05
C LEU A 193 -2.65 -16.22 38.41
N PHE A 194 -1.49 -16.40 39.05
CA PHE A 194 -0.56 -17.50 38.73
C PHE A 194 -0.62 -18.54 39.85
N GLN A 195 -1.82 -19.06 40.10
CA GLN A 195 -2.00 -20.31 40.85
C GLN A 195 -3.21 -21.02 40.27
N ILE A 196 -2.93 -22.05 39.48
CA ILE A 196 -3.69 -23.29 39.23
C ILE A 196 -3.10 -23.85 37.93
N ILE A 197 -2.83 -25.15 37.89
CA ILE A 197 -2.10 -25.92 36.86
C ILE A 197 -0.59 -26.09 37.14
N ILE A 198 -0.24 -26.65 38.31
CA ILE A 198 0.71 -27.78 38.39
C ILE A 198 0.27 -28.68 39.56
N ALA A 199 -0.42 -29.78 39.26
CA ALA A 199 -0.40 -31.02 40.05
C ALA A 199 -1.21 -32.12 39.34
N ARG A 200 -0.50 -33.04 38.66
CA ARG A 200 -0.84 -34.48 38.64
C ARG A 200 -0.06 -35.11 39.80
N PRO A 201 -0.45 -36.26 40.43
CA PRO A 201 -0.71 -37.51 39.70
C PRO A 201 -1.63 -38.61 40.34
N VAL A 202 -1.99 -39.63 39.52
CA VAL A 202 -2.07 -41.10 39.82
C VAL A 202 -3.17 -41.66 40.76
N ASN A 203 -4.12 -42.48 40.25
CA ASN A 203 -4.11 -43.98 40.22
C ASN A 203 -5.49 -44.61 39.82
N LEU A 204 -5.45 -45.75 39.11
CA LEU A 204 -6.52 -46.71 38.72
C LEU A 204 -6.87 -47.68 39.90
N PRO A 205 -7.75 -48.74 39.86
CA PRO A 205 -8.50 -49.41 38.75
C PRO A 205 -9.95 -49.99 39.05
N HIS A 206 -10.53 -50.65 38.02
CA HIS A 206 -11.54 -51.77 37.97
C HIS A 206 -13.02 -51.48 38.40
N GLN A 207 -14.10 -51.93 37.74
CA GLN A 207 -14.44 -53.28 37.21
C GLN A 207 -15.44 -53.27 36.02
N ASN A 208 -15.56 -54.46 35.40
CA ASN A 208 -16.25 -54.89 34.19
C ASN A 208 -17.79 -55.01 34.27
N ALA A 209 -18.45 -54.95 33.09
CA ALA A 209 -19.52 -55.86 32.62
C ALA A 209 -19.69 -55.65 31.08
N LEU A 210 -19.34 -56.60 30.18
CA LEU A 210 -20.16 -57.74 29.69
C LEU A 210 -21.52 -57.27 29.13
N THR A 211 -21.96 -57.46 27.89
CA THR A 211 -21.77 -58.51 26.86
C THR A 211 -22.40 -58.07 25.51
N VAL A 212 -21.91 -58.62 24.39
CA VAL A 212 -22.60 -58.71 23.06
C VAL A 212 -23.09 -60.17 22.91
N PRO A 213 -24.19 -60.49 22.16
CA PRO A 213 -24.04 -60.99 20.78
C PRO A 213 -25.28 -60.71 19.85
N VAL A 214 -25.12 -60.39 18.55
CA VAL A 214 -25.12 -61.25 17.31
C VAL A 214 -26.47 -61.39 16.58
N ASN A 215 -26.44 -61.04 15.27
CA ASN A 215 -27.19 -61.50 14.06
C ASN A 215 -28.74 -61.57 14.08
N THR A 216 -29.46 -61.28 13.00
CA THR A 216 -29.39 -62.00 11.70
C THR A 216 -30.14 -61.26 10.57
N GLN A 217 -29.59 -61.44 9.37
CA GLN A 217 -30.06 -61.23 7.99
C GLN A 217 -31.59 -61.21 7.72
N ALA A 218 -32.02 -60.44 6.70
CA ALA A 218 -32.39 -60.97 5.37
C ALA A 218 -32.91 -59.87 4.41
N PHE A 219 -32.34 -59.83 3.20
CA PHE A 219 -32.91 -59.25 1.97
C PHE A 219 -34.09 -60.13 1.48
N PRO A 220 -35.04 -59.61 0.69
CA PRO A 220 -34.86 -59.64 -0.77
C PRO A 220 -35.39 -58.39 -1.51
N ALA A 221 -34.77 -58.11 -2.66
CA ALA A 221 -35.34 -57.36 -3.79
C ALA A 221 -36.43 -58.24 -4.47
N PRO A 222 -37.21 -57.86 -5.54
CA PRO A 222 -36.62 -57.29 -6.76
C PRO A 222 -37.55 -56.46 -7.71
N VAL A 223 -36.89 -56.03 -8.80
CA VAL A 223 -37.36 -55.74 -10.19
C VAL A 223 -38.05 -54.42 -10.57
N HIS A 224 -37.35 -53.76 -11.51
CA HIS A 224 -37.75 -52.82 -12.56
C HIS A 224 -39.17 -52.93 -13.16
N VAL A 225 -39.70 -51.84 -13.72
CA VAL A 225 -39.93 -51.62 -15.17
C VAL A 225 -40.23 -50.12 -15.46
N ILE A 226 -39.34 -49.52 -16.27
CA ILE A 226 -39.51 -48.62 -17.44
C ILE A 226 -40.93 -48.05 -17.75
N ASN A 227 -41.10 -46.72 -17.73
CA ASN A 227 -41.25 -45.82 -18.90
C ASN A 227 -41.40 -44.37 -18.44
#